data_AF-A0A6B3HRZ2-F1
#
_entry.id   AF-A0A6B3HRZ2-F1
#
_cell.length_a   1.000
_cell.length_b   1.000
_cell.length_c   1.000
_cell.angle_alpha   90.00
_cell.angle_beta   90.00
_cell.angle_gamma   90.00
#
_symmetry.space_group_name_H-M   'P 1'
#
loop_
_entity.id
_entity.type
_entity.pdbx_description
1 polymer ?
#
loop_
_entity_poly.entity_id
_entity_poly.type
_entity_poly.pdbx_seq_one_letter_code
_entity_poly.pdbx_strand_id
1 'polypeptide(L)' 'RRCEGCRLELNITEVNDVKAASPDTVLRCENCHRILVRTAESGL' A
#
# COMPACT_ATOMS: atom_id res chain seq x y z
N ARG A 1 -7.73 -2.71 0.05
CA ARG A 1 -6.92 -1.62 -0.55
C ARG A 1 -6.96 -0.37 0.34
N ARG A 2 -6.81 -0.54 1.67
CA ARG A 2 -6.94 0.51 2.67
C ARG A 2 -5.69 0.51 3.53
N CYS A 3 -5.19 1.69 3.92
CA CYS A 3 -4.13 1.77 4.91
C CYS A 3 -4.72 1.51 6.31
N GLU A 4 -4.22 0.50 7.03
CA GLU A 4 -4.69 0.22 8.40
C GLU A 4 -4.24 1.26 9.43
N GLY A 5 -3.25 2.09 9.07
CA GLY A 5 -2.74 3.15 9.92
C GLY A 5 -3.63 4.40 9.99
N CYS A 6 -3.99 4.96 8.83
CA CYS A 6 -4.85 6.16 8.75
C CYS A 6 -6.31 5.83 8.42
N ARG A 7 -6.62 4.57 8.08
CA ARG A 7 -7.95 4.08 7.70
C ARG A 7 -8.52 4.71 6.42
N LEU A 8 -7.70 5.38 5.62
CA LEU A 8 -8.08 5.87 4.29
C LEU A 8 -7.85 4.79 3.23
N GLU A 9 -8.72 4.77 2.22
CA GLU A 9 -8.54 3.93 1.02
C GLU A 9 -7.37 4.46 0.19
N LEU A 10 -6.58 3.53 -0.37
CA LEU A 10 -5.56 3.87 -1.36
C LEU A 10 -6.25 4.16 -2.68
N ASN A 11 -5.80 5.21 -3.37
CA ASN A 11 -6.29 5.53 -4.70
C ASN A 11 -5.83 4.49 -5.73
N ILE A 12 -6.41 4.52 -6.94
CA ILE A 12 -6.13 3.49 -7.96
C ILE A 12 -4.67 3.49 -8.41
N THR A 13 -4.04 4.66 -8.49
CA THR A 13 -2.62 4.81 -8.88
C THR A 13 -1.73 4.21 -7.80
N GLU A 14 -1.93 4.59 -6.53
CA GLU A 14 -1.21 4.02 -5.38
C GLU A 14 -1.32 2.50 -5.35
N VAL A 15 -2.51 1.96 -5.61
CA VAL A 15 -2.72 0.49 -5.65
C VAL A 15 -1.92 -0.16 -6.78
N ASN A 16 -1.88 0.45 -7.97
CA ASN A 16 -1.12 -0.09 -9.09
C ASN A 16 0.39 0.00 -8.84
N ASP A 17 0.87 1.09 -8.24
CA ASP A 17 2.26 1.25 -7.86
C ASP A 17 2.69 0.21 -6.83
N VAL A 18 1.84 -0.04 -5.81
CA VAL A 18 2.08 -1.08 -4.79
C VAL A 18 2.18 -2.47 -5.42
N LYS A 19 1.32 -2.77 -6.42
CA LYS A 19 1.31 -4.04 -7.17
C LYS A 19 2.53 -4.22 -8.07
N ALA A 20 2.97 -3.16 -8.73
CA ALA A 20 4.10 -3.19 -9.66
C ALA A 20 5.47 -3.15 -8.96
N ALA A 21 5.52 -2.62 -7.73
CA ALA A 21 6.75 -2.50 -6.97
C ALA A 21 7.40 -3.86 -6.66
N SER A 22 8.73 -3.90 -6.71
CA SER A 22 9.52 -5.07 -6.39
C SER A 22 9.28 -5.56 -4.94
N PRO A 23 9.45 -6.86 -4.65
CA PRO A 23 9.28 -7.41 -3.31
C PRO A 23 10.14 -6.74 -2.22
N ASP A 24 11.32 -6.24 -2.59
CA ASP A 24 12.29 -5.57 -1.71
C ASP A 24 12.04 -4.06 -1.55
N THR A 25 11.11 -3.49 -2.32
CA THR A 25 10.79 -2.07 -2.24
C THR A 25 9.99 -1.77 -0.97
N VAL A 26 10.48 -0.84 -0.16
CA VAL A 26 9.77 -0.34 1.03
C VAL A 26 8.76 0.73 0.61
N LEU A 27 7.48 0.37 0.63
CA LEU A 27 6.38 1.27 0.29
C LEU A 27 5.87 2.00 1.53
N ARG A 28 5.39 3.24 1.35
CA ARG A 28 4.80 4.06 2.42
C ARG A 28 3.48 4.64 1.96
N CYS A 29 2.53 4.78 2.88
CA CYS A 29 1.26 5.45 2.60
C CYS A 29 1.47 6.95 2.41
N GLU A 30 0.95 7.55 1.34
CA GLU A 30 1.10 8.99 1.07
C GLU A 30 0.42 9.87 2.13
N ASN A 31 -0.62 9.36 2.80
CA ASN A 31 -1.38 10.12 3.78
C ASN A 31 -0.78 10.12 5.19
N CYS A 32 -0.05 9.08 5.57
CA CYS A 32 0.44 8.93 6.96
C CYS A 32 1.87 8.40 7.10
N HIS A 33 2.59 8.19 5.99
CA HIS A 33 4.00 7.76 5.92
C HIS A 33 4.35 6.42 6.59
N ARG A 34 3.37 5.68 7.12
CA ARG A 34 3.57 4.33 7.62
C ARG A 34 3.93 3.38 6.48
N ILE A 35 4.73 2.37 6.80
CA ILE A 35 5.12 1.33 5.86
C ILE A 35 3.88 0.51 5.48
N LEU A 36 3.69 0.31 4.18
CA LEU A 36 2.68 -0.59 3.65
C LEU A 36 3.26 -2.00 3.55
N VAL A 37 2.61 -2.96 4.19
CA VAL A 37 2.98 -4.36 4.13
C VAL A 37 1.99 -5.06 3.19
N ARG A 38 2.49 -5.62 2.08
CA ARG A 38 1.68 -6.45 1.18
C ARG A 38 1.51 -7.82 1.84
N THR A 39 0.28 -8.17 2.19
CA THR A 39 -0.07 -9.51 2.69
C THR A 39 -0.91 -10.23 1.63
N ALA A 40 -0.94 -11.57 1.65
CA ALA A 40 -1.69 -12.36 0.68
C ALA A 40 -3.21 -12.09 0.75
N GLU A 41 -3.71 -11.73 1.93
CA GLU A 41 -5.12 -11.45 2.20
C GLU A 41 -5.57 -10.10 1.60
N SER A 42 -4.63 -9.22 1.24
CA SER A 42 -4.93 -7.87 0.76
C SER A 42 -5.48 -7.83 -0.67
N GLY A 43 -5.35 -8.92 -1.44
CA GLY A 43 -5.72 -8.99 -2.86
C GLY A 43 -4.88 -8.06 -3.76
N LEU A 44 -3.71 -7.62 -3.25
CA LEU A 44 -2.74 -6.83 -3.97
C LEU A 44 -1.77 -7.75 -4.71
#